data_AF-A0A117RMR9-F1
#
_entry.id   AF-A0A117RMR9-F1
#
_cell.length_a   1.000
_cell.length_b   1.000
_cell.length_c   1.000
_cell.angle_alpha   90.00
_cell.angle_beta   90.00
_cell.angle_gamma   90.00
#
_symmetry.space_group_name_H-M   'P 1'
#
loop_
_entity.id
_entity.type
_entity.pdbx_description
1 polymer ?
#
loop_
_entity_poly.entity_id
_entity_poly.type
_entity_poly.pdbx_seq_one_letter_code
_entity_poly.pdbx_strand_id
1 'polypeptide(L)'
;MMRHPIRRAAEQGGDVVLVDPAPGTLAFAPERAKPGFPTSEIPLFSAMLWQLAGMHHRESNTSAVINWGGFPLPLLASFKRCGWALLNVPTPAVLLNRPYSTTRPRVSPGTARNTVGAWLRFATWLSKQGITSLAEVDADVLSEYADDLPQRSYNTTFQHLLAITRLWAYAPHLLPQDRIPMPPWDEEGLDAYLDPTEAPSSENKTAPIHPSVMSPLIVWAIRFVTEFAPDVLAAFREARRIEDAVPGRARKGGRETVRAYLDQLRETGRPLPTLKSRVNPMLTERRAARGEETAGWRPVHKRFIAGTLGVAQRQVDSVIRDCPEATAGLVFGDGAPLETSVTAEINGKPWHKPDFNEADAIAIHLSTAALVTISYLSGMRPEEVLHLERGCRRVDEPEAGGVVRYRLVGRHFKGVRDEEGNLKPEGEIREEPWTVLHVVHQAVEVLEALGEEELLFPRSFSEQPKQRDHLGAAMTPEMAAKRIQKFVRWVNRLAARHGAVHEMIPADPAGRISMRRFRRTVAWFINRQPGGRLALGIQYGHLQLTMADGY
;
A
#
# COMPACT_ATOMS: atom_id res chain seq x y z
N MET A 1 10.20 20.24 51.18
CA MET A 1 11.32 20.98 50.53
C MET A 1 12.22 19.98 49.80
N MET A 2 11.84 19.59 48.58
CA MET A 2 12.69 18.84 47.67
C MET A 2 12.78 19.69 46.40
N ARG A 3 13.98 20.20 46.11
CA ARG A 3 14.23 21.08 44.95
C ARG A 3 14.27 20.22 43.69
N HIS A 4 13.44 20.56 42.69
CA HIS A 4 13.39 19.94 41.36
C HIS A 4 14.73 19.97 40.62
N PRO A 5 15.12 18.89 39.92
CA PRO A 5 16.31 18.85 39.08
C PRO A 5 15.98 19.37 37.67
N ILE A 6 15.65 20.66 37.52
CA ILE A 6 15.45 21.28 36.19
C ILE A 6 16.39 22.49 35.96
N ARG A 7 17.14 22.94 36.97
CA ARG A 7 18.05 24.11 36.84
C ARG A 7 19.48 23.81 36.39
N ARG A 8 19.82 22.60 35.93
CA ARG A 8 21.22 22.22 35.61
C ARG A 8 21.43 21.63 34.20
N ALA A 9 20.68 22.10 33.21
CA ALA A 9 20.92 21.80 31.80
C ALA A 9 21.19 23.04 30.93
N ALA A 10 21.52 24.18 31.55
CA ALA A 10 21.85 25.43 30.85
C ALA A 10 23.36 25.67 30.67
N GLU A 11 24.20 24.65 30.92
CA GLU A 11 25.66 24.75 30.77
C GLU A 11 26.18 23.68 29.81
N GLN A 12 25.82 23.81 28.54
CA GLN A 12 26.67 23.40 27.42
C GLN A 12 26.69 24.57 26.44
N GLY A 13 27.69 25.44 26.60
CA GLY A 13 27.88 26.65 25.80
C GLY A 13 28.31 26.34 24.38
N GLY A 14 27.32 26.15 23.50
CA GLY A 14 27.41 26.43 22.08
C GLY A 14 26.26 27.37 21.72
N ASP A 15 26.51 28.40 20.91
CA ASP A 15 25.45 29.29 20.42
C ASP A 15 24.35 28.45 19.75
N VAL A 16 23.16 28.44 20.34
CA VAL A 16 22.01 27.77 19.75
C VAL A 16 21.58 28.57 18.53
N VAL A 17 21.89 28.06 17.34
CA VAL A 17 21.49 28.69 16.08
C VAL A 17 19.96 28.68 15.97
N LEU A 18 19.38 29.88 15.86
CA LEU A 18 17.94 30.06 15.68
C LEU A 18 17.54 29.67 14.26
N VAL A 19 16.41 28.98 14.14
CA VAL A 19 15.82 28.54 12.87
C VAL A 19 15.18 29.73 12.17
N ASP A 20 15.86 30.26 11.16
CA ASP A 20 15.33 31.27 10.24
C ASP A 20 15.83 31.02 8.81
N PRO A 21 15.34 29.95 8.14
CA PRO A 21 15.79 29.58 6.81
C PRO A 21 15.38 30.62 5.76
N ALA A 22 16.31 30.95 4.87
CA ALA A 22 16.02 31.80 3.72
C ALA A 22 15.01 31.12 2.77
N PRO A 23 14.24 31.88 1.96
CA PRO A 23 13.26 31.30 1.02
C PRO A 23 13.83 30.23 0.06
N GLY A 24 15.12 30.33 -0.28
CA GLY A 24 15.83 29.39 -1.16
C GLY A 24 16.48 28.19 -0.45
N THR A 25 16.38 28.10 0.88
CA THR A 25 16.90 26.94 1.64
C THR A 25 16.04 25.71 1.36
N LEU A 26 16.62 24.50 1.36
CA LEU A 26 15.86 23.25 1.23
C LEU A 26 14.94 23.05 2.47
N ALA A 27 13.75 22.48 2.26
CA ALA A 27 12.80 22.22 3.33
C ALA A 27 13.29 21.15 4.33
N PHE A 28 14.11 20.21 3.86
CA PHE A 28 14.83 19.25 4.70
C PHE A 28 16.24 19.01 4.14
N ALA A 29 17.16 18.66 5.03
CA ALA A 29 18.56 18.47 4.69
C ALA A 29 18.77 17.25 3.77
N PRO A 30 19.64 17.32 2.74
CA PRO A 30 19.84 16.25 1.75
C PRO A 30 20.20 14.89 2.35
N GLU A 31 20.93 14.86 3.46
CA GLU A 31 21.29 13.64 4.19
C GLU A 31 20.08 12.89 4.79
N ARG A 32 18.91 13.56 4.86
CA ARG A 32 17.65 12.91 5.25
C ARG A 32 16.96 12.21 4.09
N ALA A 33 17.41 12.42 2.85
CA ALA A 33 16.87 11.77 1.68
C ALA A 33 17.47 10.37 1.49
N LYS A 34 16.74 9.50 0.80
CA LYS A 34 17.25 8.19 0.40
C LYS A 34 18.46 8.32 -0.51
N PRO A 35 19.42 7.38 -0.44
CA PRO A 35 20.56 7.37 -1.35
C PRO A 35 20.12 7.49 -2.82
N GLY A 36 20.76 8.40 -3.56
CA GLY A 36 20.46 8.66 -4.97
C GLY A 36 19.21 9.53 -5.23
N PHE A 37 18.54 10.07 -4.20
CA PHE A 37 17.45 11.02 -4.41
C PHE A 37 17.99 12.37 -4.93
N PRO A 38 17.48 12.91 -6.05
CA PRO A 38 17.98 14.16 -6.59
C PRO A 38 17.71 15.34 -5.64
N THR A 39 18.75 16.06 -5.24
CA THR A 39 18.62 17.27 -4.40
C THR A 39 17.71 18.32 -5.04
N SER A 40 17.66 18.39 -6.37
CA SER A 40 16.76 19.27 -7.13
C SER A 40 15.27 18.96 -6.95
N GLU A 41 14.93 17.74 -6.51
CA GLU A 41 13.55 17.34 -6.22
C GLU A 41 13.15 17.62 -4.76
N ILE A 42 14.11 18.04 -3.91
CA ILE A 42 13.81 18.46 -2.54
C ILE A 42 13.14 19.86 -2.61
N PRO A 43 11.95 20.02 -2.03
CA PRO A 43 11.23 21.29 -2.05
C PRO A 43 12.01 22.38 -1.30
N LEU A 44 11.93 23.62 -1.78
CA LEU A 44 12.45 24.77 -1.07
C LEU A 44 11.56 25.13 0.12
N PHE A 45 12.13 25.80 1.12
CA PHE A 45 11.44 26.34 2.28
C PHE A 45 10.29 27.26 1.85
N SER A 46 10.47 28.08 0.81
CA SER A 46 9.43 28.94 0.25
C SER A 46 8.21 28.19 -0.31
N ALA A 47 8.34 26.94 -0.74
CA ALA A 47 7.25 26.18 -1.33
C ALA A 47 6.07 25.99 -0.35
N MET A 48 4.84 25.94 -0.89
CA MET A 48 3.63 25.64 -0.12
C MET A 48 3.38 24.14 0.05
N LEU A 49 4.05 23.31 -0.75
CA LEU A 49 3.97 21.86 -0.68
C LEU A 49 5.37 21.32 -0.41
N TRP A 50 5.57 20.73 0.76
CA TRP A 50 6.80 20.00 1.06
C TRP A 50 6.57 18.51 0.84
N GLN A 51 7.05 18.02 -0.30
CA GLN A 51 7.10 16.61 -0.64
C GLN A 51 8.19 15.90 0.18
N LEU A 52 7.80 14.98 1.07
CA LEU A 52 8.72 14.24 1.95
C LEU A 52 9.04 12.83 1.44
N ALA A 53 8.63 12.49 0.21
CA ALA A 53 8.88 11.17 -0.36
C ALA A 53 10.36 10.79 -0.43
N GLY A 54 11.24 11.78 -0.66
CA GLY A 54 12.69 11.58 -0.61
C GLY A 54 13.16 11.00 0.72
N MET A 55 12.45 11.22 1.82
CA MET A 55 12.81 10.73 3.16
C MET A 55 12.21 9.35 3.50
N HIS A 56 11.43 8.75 2.60
CA HIS A 56 10.89 7.40 2.77
C HIS A 56 11.77 6.39 2.04
N HIS A 57 12.41 5.48 2.77
CA HIS A 57 13.21 4.41 2.17
C HIS A 57 12.47 3.07 2.09
N ARG A 58 11.22 3.01 2.56
CA ARG A 58 10.37 1.82 2.43
C ARG A 58 9.59 1.89 1.14
N GLU A 59 9.66 0.83 0.36
CA GLU A 59 8.99 0.73 -0.94
C GLU A 59 7.46 0.66 -0.79
N SER A 60 6.94 0.19 0.34
CA SER A 60 5.49 0.10 0.58
C SER A 60 4.85 1.42 1.01
N ASN A 61 5.63 2.47 1.29
CA ASN A 61 5.10 3.74 1.79
C ASN A 61 4.40 4.55 0.69
N THR A 62 3.53 5.46 1.13
CA THR A 62 3.00 6.52 0.27
C THR A 62 3.73 7.82 0.56
N SER A 63 3.90 8.66 -0.46
CA SER A 63 4.39 10.04 -0.29
C SER A 63 3.65 10.75 0.86
N ALA A 64 4.42 11.27 1.81
CA ALA A 64 3.95 12.23 2.79
C ALA A 64 4.17 13.63 2.22
N VAL A 65 3.11 14.44 2.19
CA VAL A 65 3.18 15.84 1.79
C VAL A 65 2.70 16.68 2.96
N ILE A 66 3.48 17.70 3.30
CA ILE A 66 3.03 18.79 4.16
C ILE A 66 2.50 19.89 3.25
N ASN A 67 1.21 20.21 3.40
CA ASN A 67 0.56 21.29 2.66
C ASN A 67 0.37 22.49 3.60
N TRP A 68 1.05 23.58 3.30
CA TRP A 68 1.01 24.82 4.06
C TRP A 68 -0.13 25.75 3.66
N GLY A 69 -0.76 25.52 2.50
CA GLY A 69 -1.81 26.41 1.96
C GLY A 69 -3.10 26.47 2.79
N GLY A 70 -3.25 25.59 3.79
CA GLY A 70 -4.38 25.64 4.73
C GLY A 70 -4.15 26.53 5.95
N PHE A 71 -2.91 26.94 6.26
CA PHE A 71 -2.63 27.72 7.46
C PHE A 71 -3.12 29.17 7.32
N PRO A 72 -3.66 29.77 8.40
CA PRO A 72 -3.98 31.19 8.43
C PRO A 72 -2.75 32.04 8.12
N LEU A 73 -2.91 33.05 7.25
CA LEU A 73 -1.80 33.86 6.73
C LEU A 73 -0.91 34.48 7.83
N PRO A 74 -1.44 35.03 8.95
CA PRO A 74 -0.59 35.61 9.99
C PRO A 74 0.34 34.58 10.67
N LEU A 75 -0.12 33.34 10.82
CA LEU A 75 0.59 32.28 11.55
C LEU A 75 1.46 31.40 10.64
N LEU A 76 1.24 31.46 9.32
CA LEU A 76 1.88 30.60 8.32
C LEU A 76 3.41 30.60 8.42
N ALA A 77 4.03 31.77 8.53
CA ALA A 77 5.49 31.90 8.56
C ALA A 77 6.09 31.20 9.80
N SER A 78 5.48 31.42 10.97
CA SER A 78 5.90 30.80 12.23
C SER A 78 5.80 29.28 12.19
N PHE A 79 4.66 28.74 11.72
CA PHE A 79 4.49 27.30 11.59
C PHE A 79 5.40 26.67 10.52
N LYS A 80 5.73 27.39 9.44
CA LYS A 80 6.74 26.92 8.48
C LYS A 80 8.11 26.81 9.12
N ARG A 81 8.55 27.80 9.91
CA ARG A 81 9.84 27.71 10.65
C ARG A 81 9.82 26.58 11.67
N CYS A 82 8.73 26.41 12.41
CA CYS A 82 8.53 25.25 13.30
C CYS A 82 8.60 23.91 12.54
N GLY A 83 8.00 23.84 11.35
CA GLY A 83 8.03 22.65 10.50
C GLY A 83 9.43 22.35 9.98
N TRP A 84 10.18 23.39 9.62
CA TRP A 84 11.58 23.24 9.23
C TRP A 84 12.43 22.74 10.41
N ALA A 85 12.24 23.30 11.61
CA ALA A 85 12.92 22.85 12.82
C ALA A 85 12.62 21.37 13.11
N LEU A 86 11.35 20.97 13.03
CA LEU A 86 10.91 19.57 13.20
C LEU A 86 11.59 18.59 12.24
N LEU A 87 11.93 19.05 11.04
CA LEU A 87 12.59 18.25 10.02
C LEU A 87 14.13 18.30 10.09
N ASN A 88 14.74 19.36 10.61
CA ASN A 88 16.19 19.54 10.47
C ASN A 88 16.94 19.53 11.80
N VAL A 89 16.25 19.85 12.90
CA VAL A 89 16.86 19.90 14.23
C VAL A 89 16.61 18.56 14.95
N PRO A 90 17.63 17.97 15.60
CA PRO A 90 17.44 16.79 16.44
C PRO A 90 16.33 16.99 17.45
N THR A 91 15.62 15.91 17.76
CA THR A 91 14.49 15.95 18.67
C THR A 91 14.97 16.39 20.06
N PRO A 92 14.38 17.45 20.64
CA PRO A 92 14.82 18.00 21.91
C PRO A 92 14.86 16.94 23.03
N ALA A 93 15.87 17.05 23.91
CA ALA A 93 16.10 16.08 24.99
C ALA A 93 14.89 15.91 25.93
N VAL A 94 14.10 16.98 26.12
CA VAL A 94 12.87 16.96 26.93
C VAL A 94 11.79 16.01 26.38
N LEU A 95 11.85 15.64 25.09
CA LEU A 95 10.95 14.65 24.49
C LEU A 95 11.57 13.25 24.46
N LEU A 96 12.90 13.16 24.30
CA LEU A 96 13.63 11.90 24.30
C LEU A 96 13.65 11.24 25.68
N ASN A 97 13.86 12.03 26.72
CA ASN A 97 14.05 11.54 28.09
C ASN A 97 12.73 11.37 28.86
N ARG A 98 11.58 11.48 28.19
CA ARG A 98 10.28 11.22 28.82
C ARG A 98 10.17 9.76 29.23
N PRO A 99 9.62 9.46 30.42
CA PRO A 99 9.28 8.09 30.79
C PRO A 99 8.45 7.41 29.71
N TYR A 100 8.83 6.18 29.34
CA TYR A 100 8.14 5.38 28.32
C TYR A 100 8.10 6.00 26.91
N SER A 101 8.94 7.00 26.62
CA SER A 101 8.98 7.66 25.32
C SER A 101 9.39 6.72 24.19
N THR A 102 8.56 6.68 23.14
CA THR A 102 8.93 6.06 21.86
C THR A 102 9.52 7.08 20.88
N THR A 103 9.81 8.30 21.34
CA THR A 103 10.42 9.35 20.53
C THR A 103 11.84 8.95 20.11
N ARG A 104 12.30 9.47 18.97
CA ARG A 104 13.59 9.15 18.36
C ARG A 104 14.36 10.42 18.08
N PRO A 105 15.70 10.38 17.98
CA PRO A 105 16.51 11.55 17.69
C PRO A 105 16.04 12.31 16.43
N ARG A 106 15.54 11.60 15.41
CA ARG A 106 14.89 12.22 14.24
C ARG A 106 13.42 11.81 14.09
N VAL A 107 12.59 12.79 13.73
CA VAL A 107 11.16 12.60 13.48
C VAL A 107 10.95 11.95 12.10
N SER A 108 10.18 10.86 12.06
CA SER A 108 9.82 10.21 10.80
C SER A 108 8.93 11.12 9.92
N PRO A 109 8.94 10.99 8.58
CA PRO A 109 8.11 11.83 7.72
C PRO A 109 6.61 11.74 7.99
N GLY A 110 6.12 10.54 8.35
CA GLY A 110 4.73 10.33 8.74
C GLY A 110 4.38 11.04 10.05
N THR A 111 5.27 10.97 11.05
CA THR A 111 5.11 11.71 12.32
C THR A 111 5.14 13.22 12.08
N ALA A 112 6.03 13.70 11.22
CA ALA A 112 6.12 15.12 10.87
C ALA A 112 4.82 15.62 10.22
N ARG A 113 4.31 14.89 9.21
CA ARG A 113 3.02 15.20 8.58
C ARG A 113 1.86 15.23 9.58
N ASN A 114 1.77 14.25 10.47
CA ASN A 114 0.70 14.19 11.48
C ASN A 114 0.81 15.34 12.50
N THR A 115 2.05 15.67 12.90
CA THR A 115 2.35 16.78 13.82
C THR A 115 1.95 18.12 13.19
N VAL A 116 2.36 18.40 11.95
CA VAL A 116 1.96 19.62 11.25
C VAL A 116 0.45 19.66 10.96
N GLY A 117 -0.17 18.51 10.70
CA GLY A 117 -1.64 18.42 10.58
C GLY A 117 -2.37 18.73 11.90
N ALA A 118 -1.76 18.45 13.05
CA ALA A 118 -2.27 18.90 14.34
C ALA A 118 -2.08 20.41 14.52
N TRP A 119 -0.92 20.93 14.15
CA TRP A 119 -0.63 22.37 14.18
C TRP A 119 -1.55 23.18 13.30
N LEU A 120 -1.96 22.66 12.14
CA LEU A 120 -2.95 23.31 11.28
C LEU A 120 -4.30 23.50 12.00
N ARG A 121 -4.74 22.48 12.77
CA ARG A 121 -5.97 22.59 13.56
C ARG A 121 -5.84 23.65 14.65
N PHE A 122 -4.71 23.64 15.36
CA PHE A 122 -4.40 24.64 16.38
C PHE A 122 -4.33 26.05 15.80
N ALA A 123 -3.61 26.25 14.70
CA ALA A 123 -3.52 27.53 14.00
C ALA A 123 -4.90 28.05 13.55
N THR A 124 -5.75 27.15 13.04
CA THR A 124 -7.12 27.50 12.65
C THR A 124 -7.95 27.92 13.86
N TRP A 125 -7.77 27.26 15.01
CA TRP A 125 -8.45 27.63 16.25
C TRP A 125 -7.95 28.98 16.78
N LEU A 126 -6.63 29.20 16.86
CA LEU A 126 -6.03 30.48 17.25
C LEU A 126 -6.58 31.64 16.40
N SER A 127 -6.64 31.44 15.08
CA SER A 127 -7.18 32.46 14.16
C SER A 127 -8.66 32.77 14.41
N LYS A 128 -9.46 31.83 14.93
CA LYS A 128 -10.85 32.08 15.32
C LYS A 128 -10.96 32.86 16.63
N GLN A 129 -9.99 32.69 17.54
CA GLN A 129 -9.86 33.49 18.76
C GLN A 129 -9.23 34.87 18.51
N GLY A 130 -8.92 35.21 17.26
CA GLY A 130 -8.30 36.48 16.90
C GLY A 130 -6.79 36.55 17.16
N ILE A 131 -6.17 35.42 17.55
CA ILE A 131 -4.73 35.34 17.80
C ILE A 131 -3.97 35.23 16.48
N THR A 132 -2.99 36.12 16.27
CA THR A 132 -2.29 36.26 14.98
C THR A 132 -0.80 35.93 15.04
N SER A 133 -0.25 35.78 16.24
CA SER A 133 1.15 35.42 16.52
C SER A 133 1.25 34.34 17.57
N LEU A 134 2.26 33.47 17.48
CA LEU A 134 2.52 32.45 18.51
C LEU A 134 2.98 33.06 19.83
N ALA A 135 3.58 34.25 19.80
CA ALA A 135 3.98 34.98 21.01
C ALA A 135 2.80 35.46 21.87
N GLU A 136 1.59 35.50 21.31
CA GLU A 136 0.35 35.84 22.05
C GLU A 136 -0.24 34.61 22.77
N VAL A 137 0.30 33.42 22.54
CA VAL A 137 -0.17 32.19 23.19
C VAL A 137 0.43 32.08 24.58
N ASP A 138 -0.42 32.08 25.60
CA ASP A 138 -0.05 31.80 26.99
C ASP A 138 -0.59 30.43 27.47
N ALA A 139 -0.44 30.14 28.76
CA ALA A 139 -0.90 28.87 29.36
C ALA A 139 -2.43 28.75 29.37
N ASP A 140 -3.15 29.87 29.50
CA ASP A 140 -4.63 29.89 29.53
C ASP A 140 -5.18 29.56 28.14
N VAL A 141 -4.62 30.16 27.09
CA VAL A 141 -4.94 29.84 25.68
C VAL A 141 -4.71 28.36 25.37
N LEU A 142 -3.63 27.76 25.90
CA LEU A 142 -3.36 26.33 25.71
C LEU A 142 -4.37 25.44 26.45
N SER A 143 -4.75 25.83 27.67
CA SER A 143 -5.79 25.13 28.45
C SER A 143 -7.14 25.16 27.72
N GLU A 144 -7.58 26.34 27.28
CA GLU A 144 -8.81 26.50 26.50
C GLU A 144 -8.79 25.69 25.21
N TYR A 145 -7.64 25.61 24.52
CA TYR A 145 -7.51 24.79 23.34
C TYR A 145 -7.66 23.29 23.65
N ALA A 146 -7.09 22.82 24.76
CA ALA A 146 -7.22 21.43 25.17
C ALA A 146 -8.67 21.07 25.49
N ASP A 147 -9.41 21.97 26.12
CA ASP A 147 -10.84 21.81 26.42
C ASP A 147 -11.73 21.85 25.16
N ASP A 148 -11.37 22.64 24.14
CA ASP A 148 -12.08 22.68 22.84
C ASP A 148 -11.81 21.44 21.96
N LEU A 149 -10.85 20.58 22.33
CA LEU A 149 -10.55 19.41 21.51
C LEU A 149 -11.78 18.49 21.42
N PRO A 150 -12.16 18.07 20.21
CA PRO A 150 -13.28 17.17 20.04
C PRO A 150 -12.98 15.85 20.74
N GLN A 151 -13.94 15.38 21.53
CA GLN A 151 -13.84 14.09 22.20
C GLN A 151 -13.64 12.98 21.15
N ARG A 152 -12.44 12.40 21.17
CA ARG A 152 -11.99 11.29 20.34
C ARG A 152 -11.35 10.26 21.27
N SER A 153 -10.92 9.12 20.72
CA SER A 153 -10.17 8.13 21.50
C SER A 153 -8.99 8.78 22.24
N TYR A 154 -8.74 8.38 23.49
CA TYR A 154 -7.55 8.73 24.29
C TYR A 154 -6.27 8.93 23.47
N ASN A 155 -5.86 7.93 22.68
CA ASN A 155 -4.61 8.00 21.91
C ASN A 155 -4.63 9.08 20.81
N THR A 156 -5.77 9.38 20.21
CA THR A 156 -5.87 10.44 19.19
C THR A 156 -5.68 11.81 19.84
N THR A 157 -6.31 12.04 20.99
CA THR A 157 -6.19 13.28 21.77
C THR A 157 -4.78 13.42 22.32
N PHE A 158 -4.23 12.37 22.94
CA PHE A 158 -2.84 12.32 23.41
C PHE A 158 -1.82 12.67 22.30
N GLN A 159 -1.93 12.07 21.11
CA GLN A 159 -1.04 12.39 20.00
C GLN A 159 -1.20 13.82 19.50
N HIS A 160 -2.37 14.42 19.69
CA HIS A 160 -2.62 15.81 19.35
C HIS A 160 -1.97 16.76 20.36
N LEU A 161 -2.16 16.54 21.66
CA LEU A 161 -1.50 17.29 22.72
C LEU A 161 0.03 17.18 22.61
N LEU A 162 0.55 15.97 22.38
CA LEU A 162 1.97 15.74 22.14
C LEU A 162 2.51 16.49 20.91
N ALA A 163 1.68 16.74 19.89
CA ALA A 163 2.09 17.57 18.76
C ALA A 163 2.26 19.03 19.17
N ILE A 164 1.42 19.56 20.05
CA ILE A 164 1.58 20.91 20.60
C ILE A 164 2.77 20.98 21.56
N THR A 165 2.97 19.97 22.40
CA THR A 165 4.19 19.81 23.19
C THR A 165 5.45 19.85 22.34
N ARG A 166 5.42 19.31 21.11
CA ARG A 166 6.55 19.45 20.18
C ARG A 166 6.83 20.91 19.80
N LEU A 167 5.82 21.77 19.61
CA LEU A 167 6.08 23.20 19.35
C LEU A 167 6.88 23.83 20.49
N TRP A 168 6.44 23.60 21.73
CA TRP A 168 7.14 24.09 22.92
C TRP A 168 8.55 23.49 23.03
N ALA A 169 8.70 22.18 22.84
CA ALA A 169 9.99 21.51 23.02
C ALA A 169 11.06 22.06 22.05
N TYR A 170 10.66 22.48 20.85
CA TYR A 170 11.56 23.08 19.87
C TYR A 170 11.80 24.59 20.10
N ALA A 171 11.09 25.24 21.03
CA ALA A 171 11.22 26.68 21.32
C ALA A 171 12.66 27.20 21.51
N PRO A 172 13.61 26.46 22.13
CA PRO A 172 15.01 26.91 22.23
C PRO A 172 15.67 27.19 20.87
N HIS A 173 15.21 26.54 19.80
CA HIS A 173 15.74 26.70 18.44
C HIS A 173 14.93 27.68 17.59
N LEU A 174 13.83 28.25 18.10
CA LEU A 174 12.92 29.10 17.34
C LEU A 174 13.15 30.59 17.64
N LEU A 175 12.77 31.44 16.70
CA LEU A 175 12.74 32.89 16.92
C LEU A 175 11.75 33.24 18.05
N PRO A 176 11.98 34.32 18.84
CA PRO A 176 11.11 34.67 19.96
C PRO A 176 9.62 34.71 19.62
N GLN A 177 9.26 35.23 18.43
CA GLN A 177 7.87 35.34 17.97
C GLN A 177 7.20 33.99 17.61
N ASP A 178 7.98 32.91 17.51
CA ASP A 178 7.48 31.57 17.15
C ASP A 178 7.40 30.63 18.34
N ARG A 179 7.74 31.10 19.54
CA ARG A 179 7.76 30.30 20.77
C ARG A 179 6.39 30.32 21.42
N ILE A 180 6.02 29.17 21.97
CA ILE A 180 4.89 29.03 22.90
C ILE A 180 5.42 28.62 24.28
N PRO A 181 4.71 28.90 25.38
CA PRO A 181 5.10 28.44 26.71
C PRO A 181 4.96 26.92 26.85
N MET A 182 5.42 26.40 27.99
CA MET A 182 5.21 24.99 28.34
C MET A 182 3.71 24.71 28.43
N PRO A 183 3.19 23.67 27.76
CA PRO A 183 1.79 23.36 27.88
C PRO A 183 1.40 22.90 29.29
N PRO A 184 0.21 23.30 29.78
CA PRO A 184 -0.28 22.91 31.11
C PRO A 184 -0.25 21.40 31.37
N TRP A 185 -0.67 20.58 30.41
CA TRP A 185 -0.65 19.11 30.53
C TRP A 185 0.74 18.49 30.63
N ASP A 186 1.80 19.22 30.26
CA ASP A 186 3.19 18.78 30.44
C ASP A 186 3.76 19.18 31.80
N GLU A 187 3.15 20.15 32.48
CA GLU A 187 3.49 20.59 33.84
C GLU A 187 2.66 19.86 34.90
N GLU A 188 1.34 19.83 34.72
CA GLU A 188 0.35 19.31 35.67
C GLU A 188 0.12 17.81 35.52
N GLY A 189 0.41 17.26 34.33
CA GLY A 189 0.16 15.88 33.96
C GLY A 189 -1.03 15.70 33.03
N LEU A 190 -0.99 14.64 32.22
CA LEU A 190 -1.98 14.37 31.18
C LEU A 190 -3.34 13.91 31.74
N ASP A 191 -3.40 13.44 32.98
CA ASP A 191 -4.61 12.90 33.60
C ASP A 191 -5.70 13.97 33.83
N ALA A 192 -5.32 15.25 33.87
CA ALA A 192 -6.28 16.36 33.92
C ALA A 192 -6.97 16.61 32.57
N TYR A 193 -6.37 16.16 31.47
CA TYR A 193 -6.81 16.45 30.10
C TYR A 193 -7.23 15.20 29.32
N LEU A 194 -6.96 14.01 29.85
CA LEU A 194 -7.29 12.72 29.26
C LEU A 194 -7.93 11.82 30.31
N ASP A 195 -9.06 11.20 29.97
CA ASP A 195 -9.70 10.22 30.86
C ASP A 195 -8.83 8.95 30.97
N PRO A 196 -8.26 8.64 32.16
CA PRO A 196 -7.41 7.46 32.34
C PRO A 196 -8.17 6.14 32.16
N THR A 197 -9.50 6.14 32.31
CA THR A 197 -10.33 4.94 32.09
C THR A 197 -10.44 4.58 30.62
N GLU A 198 -10.20 5.54 29.72
CA GLU A 198 -10.13 5.33 28.27
C GLU A 198 -8.71 5.02 27.77
N ALA A 199 -7.71 4.98 28.67
CA ALA A 199 -6.34 4.65 28.30
C ALA A 199 -6.28 3.31 27.57
N PRO A 200 -5.47 3.18 26.50
CA PRO A 200 -5.42 1.96 25.72
C PRO A 200 -4.98 0.79 26.59
N SER A 201 -5.83 -0.23 26.70
CA SER A 201 -5.41 -1.53 27.22
C SER A 201 -4.25 -2.06 26.36
N SER A 202 -3.38 -2.88 26.95
CA SER A 202 -2.32 -3.60 26.23
C SER A 202 -2.89 -4.60 25.19
N GLU A 203 -4.21 -4.76 25.14
CA GLU A 203 -4.91 -5.68 24.26
C GLU A 203 -4.94 -5.16 22.81
N ASN A 204 -4.52 -6.02 21.88
CA ASN A 204 -4.49 -5.68 20.46
C ASN A 204 -5.92 -5.53 19.90
N LYS A 205 -6.34 -4.29 19.63
CA LYS A 205 -7.66 -3.93 19.07
C LYS A 205 -7.92 -4.47 17.64
N THR A 206 -6.93 -5.05 16.98
CA THR A 206 -7.14 -5.69 15.68
C THR A 206 -7.97 -6.95 15.87
N ALA A 207 -9.19 -6.99 15.33
CA ALA A 207 -10.03 -8.18 15.38
C ALA A 207 -9.46 -9.30 14.47
N PRO A 208 -9.35 -10.56 14.94
CA PRO A 208 -9.13 -11.71 14.08
C PRO A 208 -10.15 -11.78 12.94
N ILE A 209 -9.80 -12.43 11.84
CA ILE A 209 -10.74 -12.75 10.75
C ILE A 209 -11.65 -13.86 11.24
N HIS A 210 -12.96 -13.68 11.05
CA HIS A 210 -13.93 -14.66 11.52
C HIS A 210 -13.68 -16.03 10.85
N PRO A 211 -13.72 -17.17 11.59
CA PRO A 211 -13.40 -18.48 11.01
C PRO A 211 -14.22 -18.84 9.78
N SER A 212 -15.53 -18.51 9.76
CA SER A 212 -16.40 -18.75 8.59
C SER A 212 -16.01 -17.96 7.33
N VAL A 213 -15.18 -16.93 7.47
CA VAL A 213 -14.63 -16.13 6.37
C VAL A 213 -13.22 -16.61 6.03
N MET A 214 -12.37 -16.79 7.04
CA MET A 214 -10.97 -17.16 6.86
C MET A 214 -10.82 -18.53 6.20
N SER A 215 -11.61 -19.53 6.63
CA SER A 215 -11.54 -20.90 6.11
C SER A 215 -11.79 -20.99 4.60
N PRO A 216 -12.93 -20.52 4.04
CA PRO A 216 -13.13 -20.55 2.60
C PRO A 216 -12.15 -19.63 1.85
N LEU A 217 -11.74 -18.50 2.45
CA LEU A 217 -10.76 -17.61 1.83
C LEU A 217 -9.39 -18.28 1.62
N ILE A 218 -8.86 -18.98 2.64
CA ILE A 218 -7.57 -19.67 2.49
C ILE A 218 -7.69 -20.88 1.55
N VAL A 219 -8.81 -21.60 1.56
CA VAL A 219 -9.06 -22.72 0.63
C VAL A 219 -9.02 -22.24 -0.82
N TRP A 220 -9.74 -21.15 -1.14
CA TRP A 220 -9.67 -20.55 -2.48
C TRP A 220 -8.28 -20.04 -2.83
N ALA A 221 -7.58 -19.41 -1.88
CA ALA A 221 -6.23 -18.91 -2.13
C ALA A 221 -5.23 -20.03 -2.42
N ILE A 222 -5.30 -21.13 -1.68
CA ILE A 222 -4.47 -22.32 -1.92
C ILE A 222 -4.84 -22.94 -3.27
N ARG A 223 -6.12 -23.18 -3.56
CA ARG A 223 -6.57 -23.74 -4.86
C ARG A 223 -6.07 -22.90 -6.04
N PHE A 224 -6.10 -21.58 -5.92
CA PHE A 224 -5.53 -20.69 -6.93
C PHE A 224 -4.03 -20.91 -7.16
N VAL A 225 -3.26 -21.05 -6.08
CA VAL A 225 -1.80 -21.23 -6.14
C VAL A 225 -1.43 -22.62 -6.64
N THR A 226 -2.14 -23.66 -6.20
CA THR A 226 -1.74 -25.06 -6.43
C THR A 226 -2.37 -25.68 -7.66
N GLU A 227 -3.59 -25.27 -8.02
CA GLU A 227 -4.35 -25.90 -9.11
C GLU A 227 -4.54 -24.94 -10.29
N PHE A 228 -4.91 -23.68 -10.06
CA PHE A 228 -5.24 -22.75 -11.16
C PHE A 228 -4.03 -21.98 -11.71
N ALA A 229 -2.93 -21.93 -10.98
CA ALA A 229 -1.76 -21.14 -11.37
C ALA A 229 -1.22 -21.47 -12.78
N PRO A 230 -1.08 -22.75 -13.21
CA PRO A 230 -0.61 -23.07 -14.55
C PRO A 230 -1.48 -22.46 -15.66
N ASP A 231 -2.80 -22.59 -15.56
CA ASP A 231 -3.76 -22.05 -16.53
C ASP A 231 -3.68 -20.51 -16.59
N VAL A 232 -3.61 -19.85 -15.44
CA VAL A 232 -3.52 -18.39 -15.35
C VAL A 232 -2.20 -17.88 -15.90
N LEU A 233 -1.07 -18.53 -15.55
CA LEU A 233 0.26 -18.15 -16.04
C LEU A 233 0.37 -18.32 -17.55
N ALA A 234 -0.16 -19.41 -18.10
CA ALA A 234 -0.15 -19.64 -19.54
C ALA A 234 -0.99 -18.59 -20.29
N ALA A 235 -2.21 -18.32 -19.81
CA ALA A 235 -3.07 -17.27 -20.39
C ALA A 235 -2.45 -15.88 -20.27
N PHE A 236 -1.84 -15.55 -19.13
CA PHE A 236 -1.17 -14.28 -18.90
C PHE A 236 0.02 -14.09 -19.85
N ARG A 237 0.89 -15.10 -20.00
CA ARG A 237 2.02 -15.07 -20.95
C ARG A 237 1.54 -14.94 -22.39
N GLU A 238 0.47 -15.63 -22.76
CA GLU A 238 -0.10 -15.51 -24.09
C GLU A 238 -0.63 -14.12 -24.38
N ALA A 239 -1.41 -13.55 -23.46
CA ALA A 239 -1.92 -12.19 -23.58
C ALA A 239 -0.79 -11.17 -23.66
N ARG A 240 0.27 -11.31 -22.84
CA ARG A 240 1.46 -10.44 -22.91
C ARG A 240 2.16 -10.53 -24.25
N ARG A 241 2.39 -11.74 -24.77
CA ARG A 241 2.99 -11.94 -26.09
C ARG A 241 2.20 -11.27 -27.21
N ILE A 242 0.87 -11.37 -27.18
CA ILE A 242 -0.01 -10.71 -28.16
C ILE A 242 0.07 -9.19 -28.01
N GLU A 243 0.06 -8.66 -26.79
CA GLU A 243 0.16 -7.23 -26.52
C GLU A 243 1.51 -6.64 -26.98
N ASP A 244 2.61 -7.35 -26.70
CA ASP A 244 3.98 -6.96 -27.07
C ASP A 244 4.23 -7.06 -28.58
N ALA A 245 3.48 -7.93 -29.27
CA ALA A 245 3.54 -8.05 -30.72
C ALA A 245 2.91 -6.85 -31.46
N VAL A 246 2.18 -5.95 -30.79
CA VAL A 246 1.58 -4.78 -31.43
C VAL A 246 2.64 -3.70 -31.72
N PRO A 247 2.99 -3.45 -33.00
CA PRO A 247 4.01 -2.47 -33.33
C PRO A 247 3.52 -1.03 -33.08
N GLY A 248 4.41 -0.18 -32.57
CA GLY A 248 4.12 1.26 -32.38
C GLY A 248 3.99 2.05 -33.69
N ARG A 249 4.51 1.53 -34.81
CA ARG A 249 4.43 2.16 -36.15
C ARG A 249 3.79 1.21 -37.14
N ALA A 250 3.03 1.75 -38.10
CA ALA A 250 2.43 0.92 -39.14
C ALA A 250 3.50 0.26 -40.01
N ARG A 251 3.21 -0.98 -40.37
CA ARG A 251 4.02 -1.80 -41.27
C ARG A 251 3.48 -1.69 -42.70
N LYS A 252 4.37 -1.68 -43.69
CA LYS A 252 3.99 -1.82 -45.11
C LYS A 252 3.23 -3.14 -45.31
N GLY A 253 2.10 -3.11 -46.00
CA GLY A 253 1.25 -4.29 -46.20
C GLY A 253 0.28 -4.60 -45.04
N GLY A 254 0.34 -3.86 -43.92
CA GLY A 254 -0.46 -4.23 -42.74
C GLY A 254 -1.97 -4.04 -42.91
N ARG A 255 -2.43 -3.16 -43.83
CA ARG A 255 -3.87 -3.06 -44.15
C ARG A 255 -4.33 -4.27 -44.97
N GLU A 256 -3.49 -4.72 -45.88
CA GLU A 256 -3.71 -5.92 -46.70
C GLU A 256 -3.77 -7.17 -45.82
N THR A 257 -2.86 -7.30 -44.84
CA THR A 257 -2.90 -8.38 -43.84
C THR A 257 -4.21 -8.40 -43.04
N VAL A 258 -4.68 -7.23 -42.60
CA VAL A 258 -5.95 -7.14 -41.84
C VAL A 258 -7.13 -7.54 -42.72
N ARG A 259 -7.19 -7.10 -43.99
CA ARG A 259 -8.25 -7.51 -44.92
C ARG A 259 -8.23 -9.02 -45.17
N ALA A 260 -7.07 -9.59 -45.47
CA ALA A 260 -6.91 -11.03 -45.66
C ALA A 260 -7.36 -11.83 -44.43
N TYR A 261 -7.09 -11.34 -43.22
CA TYR A 261 -7.59 -11.94 -41.98
C TYR A 261 -9.12 -11.90 -41.88
N LEU A 262 -9.75 -10.75 -42.19
CA LEU A 262 -11.22 -10.63 -42.16
C LEU A 262 -11.88 -11.52 -43.22
N ASP A 263 -11.26 -11.64 -44.40
CA ASP A 263 -11.73 -12.53 -45.47
C ASP A 263 -11.60 -14.00 -45.03
N GLN A 264 -10.50 -14.39 -44.40
CA GLN A 264 -10.33 -15.73 -43.83
C GLN A 264 -11.39 -16.04 -42.75
N LEU A 265 -11.72 -15.08 -41.88
CA LEU A 265 -12.79 -15.28 -40.89
C LEU A 265 -14.14 -15.53 -41.57
N ARG A 266 -14.42 -14.82 -42.67
CA ARG A 266 -15.64 -14.98 -43.45
C ARG A 266 -15.70 -16.35 -44.11
N GLU A 267 -14.62 -16.78 -44.75
CA GLU A 267 -14.52 -18.09 -45.42
C GLU A 267 -14.63 -19.26 -44.45
N THR A 268 -13.99 -19.15 -43.29
CA THR A 268 -13.97 -20.23 -42.28
C THR A 268 -15.17 -20.20 -41.33
N GLY A 269 -16.01 -19.15 -41.38
CA GLY A 269 -17.09 -18.92 -40.43
C GLY A 269 -16.62 -18.69 -38.98
N ARG A 270 -15.32 -18.44 -38.77
CA ARG A 270 -14.78 -18.16 -37.43
C ARG A 270 -15.27 -16.80 -36.94
N PRO A 271 -15.70 -16.69 -35.68
CA PRO A 271 -16.22 -15.43 -35.16
C PRO A 271 -15.11 -14.38 -35.02
N LEU A 272 -15.45 -13.13 -35.34
CA LEU A 272 -14.60 -11.96 -35.16
C LEU A 272 -14.34 -11.71 -33.67
N PRO A 273 -13.08 -11.52 -33.23
CA PRO A 273 -12.78 -11.18 -31.83
C PRO A 273 -13.39 -9.84 -31.40
N THR A 274 -14.06 -9.83 -30.24
CA THR A 274 -14.79 -8.67 -29.71
C THR A 274 -14.41 -8.37 -28.27
N LEU A 275 -14.79 -7.19 -27.78
CA LEU A 275 -14.70 -6.87 -26.36
C LEU A 275 -15.83 -7.59 -25.60
N LYS A 276 -15.49 -8.33 -24.54
CA LYS A 276 -16.47 -8.99 -23.64
C LYS A 276 -17.33 -8.01 -22.81
N SER A 277 -16.99 -6.72 -22.79
CA SER A 277 -17.68 -5.73 -21.96
C SER A 277 -19.10 -5.45 -22.46
N ARG A 278 -20.01 -5.02 -21.57
CA ARG A 278 -21.36 -4.59 -21.98
C ARG A 278 -21.23 -3.55 -23.10
N VAL A 279 -21.90 -3.80 -24.22
CA VAL A 279 -21.96 -2.83 -25.32
C VAL A 279 -22.54 -1.54 -24.76
N ASN A 280 -21.79 -0.45 -24.88
CA ASN A 280 -22.26 0.87 -24.45
C ASN A 280 -23.53 1.20 -25.27
N PRO A 281 -24.69 1.44 -24.63
CA PRO A 281 -25.95 1.71 -25.32
C PRO A 281 -25.83 2.84 -26.35
N MET A 282 -25.04 3.87 -26.04
CA MET A 282 -24.79 5.00 -26.93
C MET A 282 -24.07 4.60 -28.23
N LEU A 283 -23.24 3.54 -28.21
CA LEU A 283 -22.61 3.03 -29.44
C LEU A 283 -23.63 2.31 -30.32
N THR A 284 -24.54 1.54 -29.72
CA THR A 284 -25.63 0.86 -30.42
C THR A 284 -26.61 1.88 -31.02
N GLU A 285 -26.98 2.92 -30.28
CA GLU A 285 -27.84 4.02 -30.76
C GLU A 285 -27.19 4.77 -31.93
N ARG A 286 -25.90 5.11 -31.84
CA ARG A 286 -25.16 5.75 -32.94
C ARG A 286 -25.09 4.88 -34.18
N ARG A 287 -25.04 3.55 -34.02
CA ARG A 287 -25.04 2.59 -35.12
C ARG A 287 -26.42 2.50 -35.77
N ALA A 288 -27.47 2.40 -34.96
CA ALA A 288 -28.86 2.44 -35.42
C ALA A 288 -29.19 3.72 -36.19
N ALA A 289 -28.71 4.88 -35.70
CA ALA A 289 -28.87 6.18 -36.36
C ALA A 289 -28.20 6.26 -37.75
N ARG A 290 -27.23 5.37 -38.05
CA ARG A 290 -26.60 5.23 -39.37
C ARG A 290 -27.25 4.16 -40.25
N GLY A 291 -28.36 3.57 -39.81
CA GLY A 291 -29.06 2.50 -40.52
C GLY A 291 -28.32 1.16 -40.51
N GLU A 292 -27.34 0.98 -39.63
CA GLU A 292 -26.54 -0.24 -39.54
C GLU A 292 -27.23 -1.29 -38.63
N GLU A 293 -27.09 -2.58 -38.97
CA GLU A 293 -27.61 -3.67 -38.15
C GLU A 293 -26.99 -3.67 -36.75
N THR A 294 -27.85 -3.76 -35.73
CA THR A 294 -27.47 -3.69 -34.31
C THR A 294 -27.69 -5.01 -33.57
N ALA A 295 -28.51 -5.91 -34.11
CA ALA A 295 -28.74 -7.22 -33.53
C ALA A 295 -27.43 -8.04 -33.55
N GLY A 296 -26.99 -8.51 -32.39
CA GLY A 296 -25.75 -9.29 -32.25
C GLY A 296 -24.44 -8.51 -32.43
N TRP A 297 -24.49 -7.22 -32.76
CA TRP A 297 -23.28 -6.40 -32.96
C TRP A 297 -22.50 -6.19 -31.66
N ARG A 298 -21.17 -6.27 -31.75
CA ARG A 298 -20.26 -6.02 -30.63
C ARG A 298 -19.02 -5.23 -31.08
N PRO A 299 -18.45 -4.37 -30.22
CA PRO A 299 -17.19 -3.70 -30.51
C PRO A 299 -16.05 -4.69 -30.80
N VAL A 300 -15.38 -4.52 -31.95
CA VAL A 300 -14.25 -5.36 -32.37
C VAL A 300 -13.05 -5.17 -31.45
N HIS A 301 -12.36 -6.26 -31.13
CA HIS A 301 -11.16 -6.22 -30.28
C HIS A 301 -9.90 -5.87 -31.07
N LYS A 302 -9.78 -4.60 -31.45
CA LYS A 302 -8.74 -4.14 -32.38
C LYS A 302 -7.30 -4.37 -31.89
N ARG A 303 -7.06 -4.24 -30.58
CA ARG A 303 -5.75 -4.46 -29.95
C ARG A 303 -5.28 -5.91 -30.09
N PHE A 304 -6.12 -6.86 -29.68
CA PHE A 304 -5.93 -8.29 -29.90
C PHE A 304 -5.64 -8.62 -31.37
N ILE A 305 -6.50 -8.20 -32.31
CA ILE A 305 -6.29 -8.44 -33.74
C ILE A 305 -4.94 -7.88 -34.21
N ALA A 306 -4.60 -6.66 -33.79
CA ALA A 306 -3.33 -6.03 -34.13
C ALA A 306 -2.14 -6.87 -33.63
N GLY A 307 -2.22 -7.39 -32.40
CA GLY A 307 -1.19 -8.21 -31.79
C GLY A 307 -1.04 -9.57 -32.46
N THR A 308 -2.16 -10.26 -32.69
CA THR A 308 -2.18 -11.55 -33.40
C THR A 308 -1.58 -11.46 -34.80
N LEU A 309 -1.79 -10.35 -35.50
CA LEU A 309 -1.31 -10.15 -36.87
C LEU A 309 0.05 -9.44 -36.94
N GLY A 310 0.60 -8.95 -35.82
CA GLY A 310 1.84 -8.16 -35.80
C GLY A 310 1.75 -6.85 -36.61
N VAL A 311 0.59 -6.19 -36.59
CA VAL A 311 0.32 -4.92 -37.30
C VAL A 311 -0.02 -3.81 -36.30
N ALA A 312 0.20 -2.54 -36.67
CA ALA A 312 -0.12 -1.46 -35.76
C ALA A 312 -1.64 -1.35 -35.57
N GLN A 313 -2.10 -1.08 -34.34
CA GLN A 313 -3.53 -0.95 -34.02
C GLN A 313 -4.26 0.05 -34.93
N ARG A 314 -3.61 1.17 -35.29
CA ARG A 314 -4.16 2.17 -36.21
C ARG A 314 -4.48 1.63 -37.61
N GLN A 315 -3.81 0.55 -38.05
CA GLN A 315 -4.11 -0.10 -39.32
C GLN A 315 -5.41 -0.90 -39.23
N VAL A 316 -5.62 -1.62 -38.13
CA VAL A 316 -6.89 -2.29 -37.83
C VAL A 316 -8.02 -1.27 -37.72
N ASP A 317 -7.79 -0.17 -36.98
CA ASP A 317 -8.75 0.94 -36.89
C ASP A 317 -9.14 1.48 -38.27
N SER A 318 -8.16 1.68 -39.14
CA SER A 318 -8.38 2.24 -40.46
C SER A 318 -9.13 1.29 -41.38
N VAL A 319 -8.86 -0.02 -41.35
CA VAL A 319 -9.60 -0.99 -42.18
C VAL A 319 -11.06 -1.10 -41.71
N ILE A 320 -11.30 -1.20 -40.40
CA ILE A 320 -12.66 -1.29 -39.86
C ILE A 320 -13.47 -0.01 -40.14
N ARG A 321 -12.83 1.16 -40.12
CA ARG A 321 -13.48 2.45 -40.40
C ARG A 321 -13.69 2.71 -41.88
N ASP A 322 -12.65 2.50 -42.70
CA ASP A 322 -12.62 2.91 -44.10
C ASP A 322 -13.28 1.87 -45.03
N CYS A 323 -13.44 0.62 -44.56
CA CYS A 323 -14.05 -0.48 -45.30
C CYS A 323 -15.12 -1.18 -44.45
N PRO A 324 -16.29 -0.56 -44.17
CA PRO A 324 -17.34 -1.17 -43.36
C PRO A 324 -17.78 -2.55 -43.88
N GLU A 325 -17.78 -2.74 -45.20
CA GLU A 325 -18.03 -4.00 -45.89
C GLU A 325 -17.07 -5.12 -45.48
N ALA A 326 -15.85 -4.78 -45.04
CA ALA A 326 -14.87 -5.77 -44.57
C ALA A 326 -15.35 -6.50 -43.30
N THR A 327 -16.28 -5.90 -42.54
CA THR A 327 -16.92 -6.55 -41.39
C THR A 327 -18.35 -7.04 -41.66
N ALA A 328 -18.92 -6.70 -42.82
CA ALA A 328 -20.25 -7.15 -43.20
C ALA A 328 -20.28 -8.67 -43.37
N GLY A 329 -21.35 -9.29 -42.86
CA GLY A 329 -21.57 -10.73 -42.89
C GLY A 329 -20.72 -11.55 -41.93
N LEU A 330 -19.84 -10.94 -41.12
CA LEU A 330 -19.08 -11.66 -40.10
C LEU A 330 -19.92 -11.93 -38.85
N VAL A 331 -19.75 -13.12 -38.28
CA VAL A 331 -20.29 -13.44 -36.95
C VAL A 331 -19.42 -12.79 -35.88
N PHE A 332 -20.03 -12.03 -34.97
CA PHE A 332 -19.32 -11.40 -33.85
C PHE A 332 -19.16 -12.40 -32.70
N GLY A 333 -17.93 -12.63 -32.27
CA GLY A 333 -17.63 -13.52 -31.14
C GLY A 333 -18.03 -12.95 -29.79
N ASP A 334 -17.89 -13.77 -28.74
CA ASP A 334 -18.07 -13.37 -27.34
C ASP A 334 -16.72 -13.25 -26.62
N GLY A 335 -15.89 -12.33 -27.10
CA GLY A 335 -14.55 -12.07 -26.57
C GLY A 335 -13.41 -12.23 -27.59
N ALA A 336 -12.19 -12.23 -27.05
CA ALA A 336 -10.93 -12.43 -27.73
C ALA A 336 -10.25 -13.68 -27.12
N PRO A 337 -10.58 -14.88 -27.65
CA PRO A 337 -10.17 -16.13 -27.05
C PRO A 337 -8.66 -16.34 -27.16
N LEU A 338 -8.06 -16.76 -26.06
CA LEU A 338 -6.69 -17.26 -26.00
C LEU A 338 -6.66 -18.74 -26.45
N GLU A 339 -5.54 -19.15 -27.06
CA GLU A 339 -5.27 -20.51 -27.54
C GLU A 339 -4.94 -21.47 -26.40
N THR A 340 -4.44 -20.95 -25.28
CA THR A 340 -4.11 -21.70 -24.06
C THR A 340 -5.27 -22.60 -23.61
N SER A 341 -4.94 -23.87 -23.33
CA SER A 341 -5.88 -24.84 -22.76
C SER A 341 -6.09 -24.63 -21.27
N VAL A 342 -7.26 -25.00 -20.78
CA VAL A 342 -7.61 -24.99 -19.34
C VAL A 342 -7.51 -26.43 -18.85
N THR A 343 -6.71 -26.64 -17.82
CA THR A 343 -6.44 -27.97 -17.26
C THR A 343 -7.12 -28.20 -15.92
N ALA A 344 -7.39 -27.15 -15.16
CA ALA A 344 -8.00 -27.27 -13.85
C ALA A 344 -9.53 -27.32 -13.92
N GLU A 345 -10.14 -27.93 -12.90
CA GLU A 345 -11.58 -28.16 -12.84
C GLU A 345 -12.17 -27.78 -11.49
N ILE A 346 -13.45 -27.42 -11.51
CA ILE A 346 -14.30 -27.33 -10.32
C ILE A 346 -15.49 -28.23 -10.59
N ASN A 347 -15.75 -29.19 -9.71
CA ASN A 347 -16.86 -30.15 -9.83
C ASN A 347 -16.89 -30.86 -11.21
N GLY A 348 -15.72 -31.27 -11.73
CA GLY A 348 -15.61 -31.99 -13.00
C GLY A 348 -15.82 -31.13 -14.26
N LYS A 349 -15.79 -29.80 -14.13
CA LYS A 349 -15.93 -28.85 -15.25
C LYS A 349 -14.75 -27.89 -15.27
N PRO A 350 -14.27 -27.44 -16.44
CA PRO A 350 -13.21 -26.44 -16.53
C PRO A 350 -13.51 -25.24 -15.65
N TRP A 351 -12.57 -24.88 -14.76
CA TRP A 351 -12.81 -23.87 -13.73
C TRP A 351 -13.16 -22.51 -14.35
N HIS A 352 -12.35 -22.04 -15.29
CA HIS A 352 -12.57 -20.79 -16.01
C HIS A 352 -11.60 -20.74 -17.20
N LYS A 353 -12.09 -20.35 -18.38
CA LYS A 353 -11.22 -20.07 -19.54
C LYS A 353 -10.94 -18.57 -19.63
N PRO A 354 -9.73 -18.10 -19.28
CA PRO A 354 -9.39 -16.69 -19.39
C PRO A 354 -9.46 -16.20 -20.84
N ASP A 355 -10.02 -15.02 -21.02
CA ASP A 355 -9.98 -14.25 -22.27
C ASP A 355 -8.79 -13.29 -22.26
N PHE A 356 -8.39 -12.78 -23.43
CA PHE A 356 -7.37 -11.73 -23.53
C PHE A 356 -7.69 -10.53 -22.63
N ASN A 357 -8.96 -10.10 -22.53
CA ASN A 357 -9.37 -8.99 -21.66
C ASN A 357 -9.29 -9.30 -20.16
N GLU A 358 -9.35 -10.59 -19.80
CA GLU A 358 -9.44 -11.05 -18.41
C GLU A 358 -8.08 -11.49 -17.86
N ALA A 359 -7.10 -11.77 -18.73
CA ALA A 359 -5.81 -12.33 -18.38
C ALA A 359 -5.09 -11.52 -17.27
N ASP A 360 -4.98 -10.20 -17.43
CA ASP A 360 -4.36 -9.32 -16.43
C ASP A 360 -5.13 -9.33 -15.09
N ALA A 361 -6.46 -9.27 -15.14
CA ALA A 361 -7.29 -9.23 -13.94
C ALA A 361 -7.19 -10.56 -13.16
N ILE A 362 -7.17 -11.69 -13.86
CA ILE A 362 -7.04 -13.02 -13.25
C ILE A 362 -5.61 -13.23 -12.72
N ALA A 363 -4.59 -12.72 -13.41
CA ALA A 363 -3.21 -12.72 -12.91
C ALA A 363 -3.07 -11.89 -11.62
N ILE A 364 -3.77 -10.75 -11.52
CA ILE A 364 -3.87 -9.97 -10.27
C ILE A 364 -4.60 -10.75 -9.18
N HIS A 365 -5.64 -11.52 -9.51
CA HIS A 365 -6.30 -12.43 -8.56
C HIS A 365 -5.36 -13.54 -8.07
N LEU A 366 -4.54 -14.12 -8.95
CA LEU A 366 -3.52 -15.11 -8.58
C LEU A 366 -2.45 -14.51 -7.65
N SER A 367 -1.93 -13.32 -7.98
CA SER A 367 -1.01 -12.58 -7.09
C SER A 367 -1.67 -12.28 -5.74
N THR A 368 -2.97 -11.99 -5.71
CA THR A 368 -3.72 -11.76 -4.47
C THR A 368 -3.90 -13.04 -3.66
N ALA A 369 -4.17 -14.17 -4.31
CA ALA A 369 -4.25 -15.48 -3.67
C ALA A 369 -2.90 -15.84 -3.02
N ALA A 370 -1.79 -15.66 -3.75
CA ALA A 370 -0.45 -15.84 -3.21
C ALA A 370 -0.18 -14.91 -2.00
N LEU A 371 -0.59 -13.64 -2.07
CA LEU A 371 -0.51 -12.70 -0.94
C LEU A 371 -1.25 -13.21 0.30
N VAL A 372 -2.48 -13.72 0.14
CA VAL A 372 -3.28 -14.27 1.23
C VAL A 372 -2.58 -15.49 1.84
N THR A 373 -2.14 -16.43 1.00
CA THR A 373 -1.41 -17.65 1.42
C THR A 373 -0.15 -17.30 2.20
N ILE A 374 0.70 -16.41 1.66
CA ILE A 374 1.94 -16.00 2.32
C ILE A 374 1.64 -15.25 3.62
N SER A 375 0.74 -14.26 3.59
CA SER A 375 0.44 -13.42 4.78
C SER A 375 -0.13 -14.23 5.95
N TYR A 376 -1.01 -15.19 5.67
CA TYR A 376 -1.67 -15.98 6.69
C TYR A 376 -0.77 -17.09 7.23
N LEU A 377 -0.11 -17.85 6.36
CA LEU A 377 0.61 -19.06 6.74
C LEU A 377 2.06 -18.84 7.19
N SER A 378 2.67 -17.68 6.88
CA SER A 378 3.98 -17.31 7.44
C SER A 378 3.87 -16.54 8.76
N GLY A 379 2.74 -15.85 8.94
CA GLY A 379 2.52 -14.87 10.00
C GLY A 379 3.47 -13.66 9.97
N MET A 380 4.19 -13.42 8.87
CA MET A 380 5.02 -12.23 8.65
C MET A 380 4.20 -10.93 8.83
N ARG A 381 4.86 -9.84 9.22
CA ARG A 381 4.20 -8.52 9.25
C ARG A 381 3.89 -8.06 7.83
N PRO A 382 2.86 -7.21 7.65
CA PRO A 382 2.52 -6.71 6.31
C PRO A 382 3.70 -6.08 5.57
N GLU A 383 4.54 -5.31 6.27
CA GLU A 383 5.72 -4.70 5.65
C GLU A 383 6.77 -5.75 5.24
N GLU A 384 6.96 -6.81 6.04
CA GLU A 384 7.89 -7.90 5.72
C GLU A 384 7.41 -8.67 4.47
N VAL A 385 6.11 -8.96 4.35
CA VAL A 385 5.53 -9.63 3.17
C VAL A 385 5.67 -8.77 1.91
N LEU A 386 5.37 -7.47 2.00
CA LEU A 386 5.36 -6.57 0.84
C LEU A 386 6.76 -6.22 0.32
N HIS A 387 7.81 -6.55 1.08
CA HIS A 387 9.22 -6.40 0.67
C HIS A 387 9.92 -7.77 0.45
N LEU A 388 9.15 -8.85 0.28
CA LEU A 388 9.74 -10.09 -0.22
C LEU A 388 10.23 -9.88 -1.65
N GLU A 389 11.45 -10.34 -1.91
CA GLU A 389 12.14 -10.21 -3.19
C GLU A 389 12.21 -11.57 -3.89
N ARG A 390 12.30 -11.53 -5.21
CA ARG A 390 12.59 -12.69 -6.06
C ARG A 390 13.86 -13.39 -5.56
N GLY A 391 13.82 -14.71 -5.53
CA GLY A 391 14.91 -15.52 -4.99
C GLY A 391 14.96 -15.57 -3.46
N CYS A 392 13.91 -15.14 -2.75
CA CYS A 392 13.82 -15.27 -1.29
C CYS A 392 13.71 -16.71 -0.79
N ARG A 393 13.44 -17.68 -1.68
CA ARG A 393 13.24 -19.08 -1.35
C ARG A 393 14.54 -19.77 -0.96
N ARG A 394 14.52 -20.53 0.14
CA ARG A 394 15.58 -21.50 0.51
C ARG A 394 14.94 -22.84 0.87
N VAL A 395 15.62 -23.93 0.56
CA VAL A 395 15.26 -25.29 0.96
C VAL A 395 16.49 -25.86 1.64
N ASP A 396 16.34 -26.30 2.87
CA ASP A 396 17.45 -26.98 3.55
C ASP A 396 17.51 -28.43 3.11
N GLU A 397 18.72 -28.99 3.06
CA GLU A 397 18.90 -30.42 2.92
C GLU A 397 18.23 -31.15 4.08
N PRO A 398 17.64 -32.34 3.84
CA PRO A 398 17.01 -33.11 4.91
C PRO A 398 18.07 -33.45 5.96
N GLU A 399 17.82 -33.09 7.23
CA GLU A 399 18.57 -33.67 8.34
C GLU A 399 18.37 -35.21 8.36
N ALA A 400 19.16 -35.93 9.15
CA ALA A 400 19.17 -37.40 9.25
C ALA A 400 17.80 -38.08 9.57
N GLY A 401 16.70 -37.33 9.64
CA GLY A 401 15.30 -37.79 9.73
C GLY A 401 14.41 -37.48 8.52
N GLY A 402 14.93 -36.98 7.39
CA GLY A 402 14.19 -36.85 6.13
C GLY A 402 13.21 -35.67 6.03
N VAL A 403 13.18 -34.75 7.00
CA VAL A 403 12.27 -33.60 7.01
C VAL A 403 12.84 -32.47 6.14
N VAL A 404 12.12 -32.13 5.07
CA VAL A 404 12.43 -30.96 4.23
C VAL A 404 11.91 -29.69 4.89
N ARG A 405 12.79 -28.71 5.11
CA ARG A 405 12.43 -27.40 5.66
C ARG A 405 12.45 -26.34 4.57
N TYR A 406 11.31 -25.68 4.39
CA TYR A 406 11.18 -24.53 3.49
C TYR A 406 11.37 -23.24 4.26
N ARG A 407 12.23 -22.34 3.75
CA ARG A 407 12.48 -21.04 4.36
C ARG A 407 12.30 -19.89 3.37
N LEU A 408 11.94 -18.72 3.90
CA LEU A 408 11.97 -17.44 3.19
C LEU A 408 12.99 -16.51 3.85
N VAL A 409 13.90 -15.96 3.04
CA VAL A 409 14.83 -14.89 3.42
C VAL A 409 14.19 -13.54 3.09
N GLY A 410 14.31 -12.57 3.96
CA GLY A 410 13.73 -11.25 3.70
C GLY A 410 14.05 -10.24 4.79
N ARG A 411 13.64 -9.00 4.56
CA ARG A 411 13.89 -7.90 5.48
C ARG A 411 12.86 -7.84 6.60
N HIS A 412 13.29 -7.48 7.80
CA HIS A 412 12.42 -6.98 8.85
C HIS A 412 12.69 -5.51 9.14
N PHE A 413 11.70 -4.85 9.73
CA PHE A 413 11.72 -3.39 9.91
C PHE A 413 11.46 -2.97 11.36
N LYS A 414 10.71 -3.76 12.13
CA LYS A 414 10.41 -3.40 13.52
C LYS A 414 11.64 -3.60 14.38
N GLY A 415 12.02 -2.55 15.12
CA GLY A 415 13.11 -2.62 16.07
C GLY A 415 14.49 -2.43 15.45
N VAL A 416 14.60 -2.37 14.12
CA VAL A 416 15.86 -2.14 13.40
C VAL A 416 16.30 -0.70 13.58
N ARG A 417 17.54 -0.52 14.05
CA ARG A 417 18.08 0.80 14.38
C ARG A 417 19.47 1.03 13.77
N ASP A 418 19.79 2.29 13.53
CA ASP A 418 21.15 2.74 13.24
C ASP A 418 21.95 2.96 14.51
N GLU A 419 23.24 3.27 14.34
CA GLU A 419 24.18 3.52 15.43
C GLU A 419 23.74 4.71 16.32
N GLU A 420 22.94 5.61 15.76
CA GLU A 420 22.36 6.77 16.46
C GLU A 420 21.03 6.45 17.16
N GLY A 421 20.51 5.22 17.03
CA GLY A 421 19.26 4.78 17.63
C GLY A 421 17.98 5.21 16.88
N ASN A 422 18.10 5.79 15.68
CA ASN A 422 16.97 6.03 14.79
C ASN A 422 16.53 4.73 14.10
N LEU A 423 15.29 4.69 13.60
CA LEU A 423 14.83 3.55 12.82
C LEU A 423 15.51 3.55 11.45
N LYS A 424 16.16 2.44 11.06
CA LYS A 424 16.64 2.25 9.68
C LYS A 424 15.45 2.05 8.76
N PRO A 425 15.14 3.00 7.86
CA PRO A 425 13.93 2.90 7.06
C PRO A 425 14.02 1.78 6.02
N GLU A 426 15.22 1.43 5.55
CA GLU A 426 15.53 0.30 4.65
C GLU A 426 15.35 -1.09 5.30
N GLY A 427 15.26 -1.16 6.62
CA GLY A 427 15.22 -2.42 7.36
C GLY A 427 16.55 -3.18 7.29
N GLU A 428 16.55 -4.43 7.76
CA GLU A 428 17.71 -5.32 7.68
C GLU A 428 17.27 -6.73 7.32
N ILE A 429 18.16 -7.50 6.70
CA ILE A 429 17.92 -8.91 6.44
C ILE A 429 17.81 -9.64 7.77
N ARG A 430 16.71 -10.38 7.96
CA ARG A 430 16.51 -11.16 9.16
C ARG A 430 17.57 -12.26 9.24
N GLU A 431 18.31 -12.30 10.35
CA GLU A 431 19.37 -13.29 10.59
C GLU A 431 18.84 -14.73 10.50
N GLU A 432 17.69 -15.00 11.14
CA GLU A 432 16.98 -16.27 11.04
C GLU A 432 15.84 -16.17 10.00
N PRO A 433 15.93 -16.87 8.85
CA PRO A 433 14.87 -16.89 7.86
C PRO A 433 13.53 -17.44 8.41
N TRP A 434 12.41 -17.04 7.82
CA TRP A 434 11.09 -17.59 8.20
C TRP A 434 10.95 -19.03 7.72
N THR A 435 10.78 -19.99 8.63
CA THR A 435 10.32 -21.35 8.29
C THR A 435 8.85 -21.32 7.90
N VAL A 436 8.51 -21.90 6.75
CA VAL A 436 7.16 -21.87 6.16
C VAL A 436 6.74 -23.24 5.63
N LEU A 437 5.44 -23.38 5.34
CA LEU A 437 4.90 -24.56 4.66
C LEU A 437 5.26 -24.57 3.17
N HIS A 438 5.30 -25.76 2.56
CA HIS A 438 5.58 -25.92 1.12
C HIS A 438 4.67 -25.05 0.23
N VAL A 439 3.37 -24.96 0.56
CA VAL A 439 2.41 -24.14 -0.20
C VAL A 439 2.74 -22.64 -0.22
N VAL A 440 3.45 -22.14 0.79
CA VAL A 440 3.96 -20.76 0.81
C VAL A 440 5.12 -20.61 -0.18
N HIS A 441 5.97 -21.63 -0.30
CA HIS A 441 7.05 -21.70 -1.28
C HIS A 441 6.51 -21.75 -2.71
N GLN A 442 5.45 -22.54 -2.95
CA GLN A 442 4.73 -22.58 -4.23
C GLN A 442 4.09 -21.21 -4.54
N ALA A 443 3.51 -20.53 -3.56
CA ALA A 443 2.97 -19.18 -3.75
C ALA A 443 4.04 -18.17 -4.18
N VAL A 444 5.25 -18.27 -3.62
CA VAL A 444 6.39 -17.44 -4.05
C VAL A 444 6.84 -17.81 -5.46
N GLU A 445 6.91 -19.09 -5.81
CA GLU A 445 7.22 -19.54 -7.18
C GLU A 445 6.26 -18.98 -8.22
N VAL A 446 4.96 -18.99 -7.91
CA VAL A 446 3.92 -18.43 -8.76
C VAL A 446 4.11 -16.92 -8.94
N LEU A 447 4.48 -16.18 -7.89
CA LEU A 447 4.76 -14.75 -7.99
C LEU A 447 6.01 -14.48 -8.84
N GLU A 448 7.07 -15.27 -8.68
CA GLU A 448 8.25 -15.22 -9.55
C GLU A 448 7.86 -15.56 -11.01
N ALA A 449 6.91 -16.46 -11.25
CA ALA A 449 6.47 -16.77 -12.60
C ALA A 449 5.58 -15.68 -13.24
N LEU A 450 5.00 -14.77 -12.45
CA LEU A 450 4.09 -13.70 -12.90
C LEU A 450 4.82 -12.44 -13.37
N GLY A 451 6.02 -12.16 -12.86
CA GLY A 451 6.75 -10.92 -13.15
C GLY A 451 8.26 -11.08 -13.01
N GLU A 452 8.99 -10.16 -13.63
CA GLU A 452 10.47 -10.14 -13.61
C GLU A 452 11.01 -9.11 -12.61
N GLU A 453 10.13 -8.34 -11.96
CA GLU A 453 10.52 -7.36 -10.96
C GLU A 453 11.21 -8.00 -9.74
N GLU A 454 12.08 -7.21 -9.11
CA GLU A 454 12.80 -7.63 -7.90
C GLU A 454 11.84 -7.91 -6.75
N LEU A 455 10.81 -7.06 -6.55
CA LEU A 455 9.79 -7.26 -5.53
C LEU A 455 8.71 -8.24 -6.01
N LEU A 456 8.30 -9.18 -5.16
CA LEU A 456 7.21 -10.12 -5.46
C LEU A 456 5.82 -9.46 -5.49
N PHE A 457 5.67 -8.31 -4.84
CA PHE A 457 4.44 -7.53 -4.81
C PHE A 457 4.68 -6.10 -5.30
N PRO A 458 5.07 -5.92 -6.58
CA PRO A 458 5.38 -4.61 -7.09
C PRO A 458 4.08 -3.83 -7.32
N ARG A 459 4.18 -2.51 -7.21
CA ARG A 459 3.07 -1.59 -7.45
C ARG A 459 2.73 -1.47 -8.93
N SER A 460 3.72 -1.67 -9.81
CA SER A 460 3.59 -1.71 -11.27
C SER A 460 2.52 -2.70 -11.71
N PHE A 461 2.50 -3.88 -11.08
CA PHE A 461 1.62 -4.99 -11.42
C PHE A 461 0.17 -4.70 -11.02
N SER A 462 -0.52 -3.84 -11.76
CA SER A 462 -1.89 -3.34 -11.50
C SER A 462 -2.68 -3.13 -12.80
N GLU A 463 -4.01 -3.13 -12.71
CA GLU A 463 -4.92 -2.93 -13.87
C GLU A 463 -4.72 -1.57 -14.57
N GLN A 464 -4.24 -0.55 -13.84
CA GLN A 464 -4.01 0.80 -14.34
C GLN A 464 -2.80 1.42 -13.62
N PRO A 465 -1.57 1.17 -14.09
CA PRO A 465 -0.38 1.80 -13.53
C PRO A 465 -0.50 3.31 -13.74
N LYS A 466 -0.75 4.06 -12.67
CA LYS A 466 -0.75 5.52 -12.71
C LYS A 466 0.68 6.00 -12.57
N GLN A 467 1.17 6.76 -13.53
CA GLN A 467 2.38 7.58 -13.35
C GLN A 467 2.12 8.49 -12.15
N ARG A 468 2.89 8.31 -11.09
CA ARG A 468 2.78 9.10 -9.86
C ARG A 468 4.18 9.30 -9.35
N ASP A 469 4.53 10.57 -9.19
CA ASP A 469 5.93 10.98 -9.13
C ASP A 469 6.67 10.50 -7.88
N HIS A 470 6.00 9.97 -6.85
CA HIS A 470 6.64 9.79 -5.54
C HIS A 470 6.02 8.66 -4.70
N LEU A 471 6.01 7.42 -5.21
CA LEU A 471 5.59 6.24 -4.45
C LEU A 471 6.68 5.18 -4.53
N GLY A 472 6.94 4.48 -3.42
CA GLY A 472 7.83 3.33 -3.46
C GLY A 472 7.29 2.20 -4.36
N ALA A 473 8.19 1.35 -4.83
CA ALA A 473 7.97 0.29 -5.79
C ALA A 473 7.08 -0.84 -5.28
N ALA A 474 6.96 -1.06 -3.96
CA ALA A 474 6.11 -2.09 -3.39
C ALA A 474 4.63 -1.65 -3.33
N MET A 475 3.76 -2.65 -3.41
CA MET A 475 2.33 -2.50 -3.16
C MET A 475 2.08 -1.96 -1.75
N THR A 476 1.05 -1.12 -1.60
CA THR A 476 0.63 -0.62 -0.28
C THR A 476 -0.32 -1.62 0.42
N PRO A 477 -0.37 -1.64 1.77
CA PRO A 477 -1.37 -2.44 2.50
C PRO A 477 -2.83 -2.11 2.13
N GLU A 478 -3.10 -0.84 1.77
CA GLU A 478 -4.43 -0.40 1.32
C GLU A 478 -4.78 -0.98 -0.05
N MET A 479 -3.83 -1.01 -0.98
CA MET A 479 -4.01 -1.67 -2.29
C MET A 479 -4.24 -3.17 -2.10
N ALA A 480 -3.46 -3.83 -1.24
CA ALA A 480 -3.65 -5.23 -0.88
C ALA A 480 -5.07 -5.51 -0.36
N ALA A 481 -5.57 -4.70 0.59
CA ALA A 481 -6.94 -4.84 1.11
C ALA A 481 -8.01 -4.70 0.02
N LYS A 482 -7.84 -3.77 -0.93
CA LYS A 482 -8.73 -3.61 -2.09
C LYS A 482 -8.68 -4.81 -3.03
N ARG A 483 -7.49 -5.35 -3.28
CA ARG A 483 -7.30 -6.56 -4.10
C ARG A 483 -7.98 -7.77 -3.47
N ILE A 484 -7.81 -7.99 -2.16
CA ILE A 484 -8.49 -9.06 -1.43
C ILE A 484 -10.01 -8.94 -1.58
N GLN A 485 -10.58 -7.74 -1.44
CA GLN A 485 -12.02 -7.53 -1.65
C GLN A 485 -12.47 -7.81 -3.10
N LYS A 486 -11.67 -7.45 -4.11
CA LYS A 486 -11.96 -7.81 -5.51
C LYS A 486 -11.87 -9.32 -5.72
N PHE A 487 -10.84 -9.96 -5.18
CA PHE A 487 -10.64 -11.41 -5.22
C PHE A 487 -11.85 -12.14 -4.62
N VAL A 488 -12.24 -11.84 -3.39
CA VAL A 488 -13.42 -12.43 -2.73
C VAL A 488 -14.68 -12.29 -3.59
N ARG A 489 -14.94 -11.10 -4.16
CA ARG A 489 -16.09 -10.91 -5.06
C ARG A 489 -15.99 -11.74 -6.33
N TRP A 490 -14.78 -11.93 -6.86
CA TRP A 490 -14.55 -12.72 -8.06
C TRP A 490 -14.73 -14.22 -7.79
N VAL A 491 -14.13 -14.76 -6.71
CA VAL A 491 -14.32 -16.19 -6.36
C VAL A 491 -15.76 -16.50 -5.97
N ASN A 492 -16.47 -15.60 -5.29
CA ASN A 492 -17.90 -15.81 -5.01
C ASN A 492 -18.74 -15.90 -6.29
N ARG A 493 -18.44 -15.08 -7.32
CA ARG A 493 -19.09 -15.22 -8.64
C ARG A 493 -18.70 -16.53 -9.33
N LEU A 494 -17.43 -16.94 -9.22
CA LEU A 494 -16.96 -18.22 -9.76
C LEU A 494 -17.71 -19.38 -9.09
N ALA A 495 -17.76 -19.41 -7.77
CA ALA A 495 -18.46 -20.41 -6.98
C ALA A 495 -19.95 -20.51 -7.37
N ALA A 496 -20.63 -19.36 -7.51
CA ALA A 496 -22.02 -19.33 -7.98
C ALA A 496 -22.20 -19.94 -9.38
N ARG A 497 -21.30 -19.62 -10.33
CA ARG A 497 -21.34 -20.20 -11.70
C ARG A 497 -21.16 -21.72 -11.71
N HIS A 498 -20.44 -22.26 -10.73
CA HIS A 498 -20.18 -23.70 -10.57
C HIS A 498 -21.16 -24.41 -9.63
N GLY A 499 -22.18 -23.71 -9.12
CA GLY A 499 -23.12 -24.27 -8.14
C GLY A 499 -22.48 -24.56 -6.77
N ALA A 500 -21.26 -24.09 -6.52
CA ALA A 500 -20.50 -24.29 -5.29
C ALA A 500 -20.82 -23.22 -4.23
N VAL A 501 -22.11 -22.96 -3.98
CA VAL A 501 -22.56 -21.88 -3.07
C VAL A 501 -22.02 -22.07 -1.65
N HIS A 502 -21.81 -23.31 -1.22
CA HIS A 502 -21.20 -23.65 0.07
C HIS A 502 -19.72 -23.26 0.19
N GLU A 503 -19.03 -23.02 -0.93
CA GLU A 503 -17.64 -22.51 -0.96
C GLU A 503 -17.57 -20.97 -0.98
N MET A 504 -18.71 -20.27 -0.94
CA MET A 504 -18.71 -18.79 -0.91
C MET A 504 -18.09 -18.24 0.38
N ILE A 505 -17.37 -17.14 0.23
CA ILE A 505 -16.76 -16.40 1.33
C ILE A 505 -17.76 -15.31 1.79
N PRO A 506 -18.32 -15.40 3.02
CA PRO A 506 -19.23 -14.38 3.53
C PRO A 506 -18.50 -13.07 3.86
N ALA A 507 -19.28 -12.01 4.11
CA ALA A 507 -18.73 -10.76 4.63
C ALA A 507 -18.24 -10.97 6.07
N ASP A 508 -17.09 -10.38 6.40
CA ASP A 508 -16.55 -10.46 7.76
C ASP A 508 -17.24 -9.44 8.69
N PRO A 509 -17.73 -9.86 9.87
CA PRO A 509 -18.43 -8.98 10.81
C PRO A 509 -17.59 -7.80 11.30
N ALA A 510 -16.26 -7.96 11.41
CA ALA A 510 -15.34 -6.88 11.79
C ALA A 510 -14.87 -6.06 10.58
N GLY A 511 -15.55 -6.19 9.45
CA GLY A 511 -15.36 -5.39 8.26
C GLY A 511 -14.21 -5.86 7.39
N ARG A 512 -13.56 -4.91 6.70
CA ARG A 512 -12.61 -5.21 5.63
C ARG A 512 -11.42 -6.05 6.12
N ILE A 513 -11.04 -7.06 5.33
CA ILE A 513 -9.86 -7.89 5.57
C ILE A 513 -8.61 -7.07 5.20
N SER A 514 -7.76 -6.81 6.19
CA SER A 514 -6.47 -6.15 6.01
C SER A 514 -5.33 -7.12 6.34
N MET A 515 -4.12 -6.84 5.82
CA MET A 515 -2.97 -7.71 6.05
C MET A 515 -2.63 -7.90 7.54
N ARG A 516 -2.86 -6.88 8.38
CA ARG A 516 -2.66 -6.97 9.84
C ARG A 516 -3.58 -8.01 10.48
N ARG A 517 -4.79 -8.19 9.93
CA ARG A 517 -5.76 -9.17 10.44
C ARG A 517 -5.33 -10.61 10.15
N PHE A 518 -4.62 -10.90 9.05
CA PHE A 518 -4.06 -12.24 8.81
C PHE A 518 -3.10 -12.64 9.93
N ARG A 519 -2.08 -11.81 10.19
CA ARG A 519 -1.12 -12.04 11.27
C ARG A 519 -1.80 -12.18 12.64
N ARG A 520 -2.76 -11.32 12.95
CA ARG A 520 -3.56 -11.42 14.18
C ARG A 520 -4.30 -12.76 14.28
N THR A 521 -4.90 -13.21 13.19
CA THR A 521 -5.70 -14.45 13.15
C THR A 521 -4.82 -15.67 13.39
N VAL A 522 -3.70 -15.80 12.66
CA VAL A 522 -2.78 -16.93 12.87
C VAL A 522 -2.16 -16.91 14.26
N ALA A 523 -1.79 -15.72 14.78
CA ALA A 523 -1.24 -15.61 16.12
C ALA A 523 -2.26 -16.02 17.21
N TRP A 524 -3.52 -15.60 17.06
CA TRP A 524 -4.62 -16.00 17.94
C TRP A 524 -4.84 -17.51 17.95
N PHE A 525 -4.73 -18.18 16.79
CA PHE A 525 -4.84 -19.64 16.67
C PHE A 525 -3.65 -20.36 17.31
N ILE A 526 -2.42 -19.94 17.00
CA ILE A 526 -1.21 -20.57 17.57
C ILE A 526 -1.19 -20.40 19.09
N ASN A 527 -1.57 -19.24 19.64
CA ASN A 527 -1.58 -18.99 21.09
C ASN A 527 -2.44 -20.00 21.86
N ARG A 528 -3.46 -20.57 21.19
CA ARG A 528 -4.43 -21.53 21.76
C ARG A 528 -4.00 -22.99 21.60
N GLN A 529 -2.82 -23.25 21.05
CA GLN A 529 -2.24 -24.59 20.94
C GLN A 529 -1.27 -24.87 22.09
N PRO A 530 -1.07 -26.14 22.50
CA PRO A 530 -0.01 -26.52 23.43
C PRO A 530 1.37 -26.03 22.95
N GLY A 531 2.13 -25.34 23.81
CA GLY A 531 3.43 -24.75 23.45
C GLY A 531 3.36 -23.50 22.54
N GLY A 532 2.14 -23.06 22.17
CA GLY A 532 1.91 -21.97 21.22
C GLY A 532 2.52 -20.63 21.63
N ARG A 533 2.53 -20.31 22.93
CA ARG A 533 3.16 -19.08 23.45
C ARG A 533 4.66 -19.00 23.13
N LEU A 534 5.38 -20.12 23.28
CA LEU A 534 6.80 -20.20 22.96
C LEU A 534 7.04 -20.13 21.45
N ALA A 535 6.21 -20.84 20.66
CA ALA A 535 6.25 -20.79 19.20
C ALA A 535 6.02 -19.38 18.67
N LEU A 536 5.08 -18.62 19.24
CA LEU A 536 4.87 -17.20 18.93
C LEU A 536 6.09 -16.36 19.29
N GLY A 537 6.70 -16.57 20.46
CA GLY A 537 7.91 -15.86 20.88
C GLY A 537 9.05 -15.99 19.85
N ILE A 538 9.30 -17.21 19.39
CA ILE A 538 10.36 -17.56 18.42
C ILE A 538 10.00 -17.08 17.01
N GLN A 539 8.83 -17.48 16.48
CA GLN A 539 8.44 -17.19 15.10
C GLN A 539 8.18 -15.70 14.83
N TYR A 540 7.73 -14.95 15.85
CA TYR A 540 7.35 -13.54 15.71
C TYR A 540 8.31 -12.54 16.37
N GLY A 541 9.42 -13.01 16.93
CA GLY A 541 10.43 -12.17 17.57
C GLY A 541 9.90 -11.43 18.79
N HIS A 542 8.95 -12.03 19.52
CA HIS A 542 8.40 -11.49 20.76
C HIS A 542 9.17 -12.09 21.95
N LEU A 543 10.39 -11.61 22.17
CA LEU A 543 11.27 -12.07 23.26
C LEU A 543 10.74 -11.72 24.67
N GLN A 544 9.72 -10.86 24.79
CA GLN A 544 8.99 -10.65 26.04
C GLN A 544 7.68 -11.44 26.01
N LEU A 545 7.58 -12.45 26.88
CA LEU A 545 6.40 -13.31 27.08
C LEU A 545 5.09 -12.52 27.27
N THR A 546 5.16 -11.31 27.83
CA THR A 546 4.02 -10.40 28.01
C THR A 546 3.40 -9.88 26.71
N MET A 547 4.14 -9.86 25.58
CA MET A 547 3.55 -9.54 24.27
C MET A 547 2.77 -10.72 23.68
N ALA A 548 3.04 -11.96 24.13
CA ALA A 548 2.26 -13.14 23.75
C ALA A 548 0.87 -13.14 24.40
N ASP A 549 0.75 -12.55 25.59
CA ASP A 549 -0.53 -12.39 26.31
C ASP A 549 -1.49 -11.40 25.63
N GLY A 550 -0.98 -10.53 24.74
CA GLY A 550 -1.81 -9.68 23.88
C GLY A 550 -2.48 -10.42 22.70
N TYR A 551 -2.23 -11.74 22.52
CA TYR A 551 -2.71 -12.54 21.39
C TYR A 551 -4.04 -13.28 21.55
#